data_AF-A0A0D1YV53-F1
#
_entry.id   AF-A0A0D1YV53-F1
#
_cell.length_a   1.000
_cell.length_b   1.000
_cell.length_c   1.000
_cell.angle_alpha   90.00
_cell.angle_beta   90.00
_cell.angle_gamma   90.00
#
_symmetry.space_group_name_H-M   'P 1'
#
loop_
_entity.id
_entity.type
_entity.pdbx_description
1 polymer ?
#
loop_
_entity_poly.entity_id
_entity_poly.type
_entity_poly.pdbx_seq_one_letter_code
_entity_poly.pdbx_strand_id
1 'polypeptide(L)'
;MAASFGYSRLDPILYDLSHAAGARQFQKMAREFMAVVRITPDMDAEHLVNFSKIVDNADGWALASNVVPEFRLPQDTDTDENTALHLILRTMRHKRPRVNMYDGSSRAEEAEKELLRKEHRAIIDYVETCGLGIERATPEEVAAANELYERVVNMLER
;
A
#
# COMPACT_ATOMS: atom_id res chain seq x y z
N MET A 1 10.87 14.04 17.41
CA MET A 1 10.33 15.03 16.46
C MET A 1 9.88 14.26 15.22
N ALA A 2 8.59 14.27 14.89
CA ALA A 2 8.15 13.74 13.61
C ALA A 2 8.69 14.66 12.52
N ALA A 3 9.41 14.12 11.54
CA ALA A 3 9.81 14.89 10.38
C ALA A 3 8.53 15.42 9.71
N SER A 4 8.39 16.75 9.63
CA SER A 4 7.27 17.38 8.93
C SER A 4 7.32 16.93 7.47
N PHE A 5 6.26 16.28 6.99
CA PHE A 5 6.16 15.91 5.59
C PHE A 5 6.18 17.15 4.71
N GLY A 6 7.07 17.18 3.71
CA GLY A 6 7.13 18.29 2.76
C GLY A 6 6.04 18.14 1.70
N TYR A 7 4.93 18.88 1.83
CA TYR A 7 3.78 18.81 0.92
C TYR A 7 4.10 19.19 -0.54
N SER A 8 5.20 19.90 -0.78
CA SER A 8 5.74 20.12 -2.13
C SER A 8 6.10 18.83 -2.88
N ARG A 9 6.21 17.71 -2.17
CA ARG A 9 6.42 16.37 -2.74
C ARG A 9 5.15 15.77 -3.34
N LEU A 10 3.98 16.40 -3.17
CA LEU A 10 2.72 15.99 -3.80
C LEU A 10 2.59 16.61 -5.21
N ASP A 11 3.63 16.43 -6.02
CA ASP A 11 3.63 16.84 -7.42
C ASP A 11 3.99 15.62 -8.29
N PRO A 12 3.13 15.20 -9.23
CA PRO A 12 3.39 14.05 -10.09
C PRO A 12 4.63 14.23 -10.97
N ILE A 13 5.03 15.46 -11.31
CA ILE A 13 6.19 15.75 -12.16
C ILE A 13 7.50 15.28 -11.49
N LEU A 14 7.51 15.15 -10.16
CA LEU A 14 8.69 14.72 -9.40
C LEU A 14 8.96 13.22 -9.49
N TYR A 15 8.00 12.42 -9.96
CA TYR A 15 8.09 10.96 -9.95
C TYR A 15 8.05 10.39 -11.36
N ASP A 16 9.20 9.95 -11.84
CA ASP A 16 9.27 9.14 -13.04
C ASP A 16 8.96 7.67 -12.71
N LEU A 17 7.69 7.28 -12.85
CA LEU A 17 7.22 5.93 -12.54
C LEU A 17 7.72 4.87 -13.54
N SER A 18 8.27 5.29 -14.69
CA SER A 18 8.86 4.37 -15.68
C SER A 18 10.24 3.86 -15.25
N HIS A 19 10.87 4.50 -14.27
CA HIS A 19 12.18 4.14 -13.74
C HIS A 19 12.07 3.65 -12.29
N ALA A 20 12.82 2.60 -11.94
CA ALA A 20 12.81 2.01 -10.59
C ALA A 20 13.14 3.02 -9.47
N ALA A 21 14.02 3.98 -9.72
CA ALA A 21 14.35 5.03 -8.76
C ALA A 21 13.17 5.97 -8.48
N GLY A 22 12.44 6.39 -9.53
CA GLY A 22 11.26 7.24 -9.38
C GLY A 22 10.09 6.50 -8.75
N ALA A 23 9.87 5.23 -9.12
CA ALA A 23 8.89 4.37 -8.47
C ALA A 23 9.16 4.19 -6.96
N ARG A 24 10.42 3.98 -6.55
CA ARG A 24 10.81 3.90 -5.13
C ARG A 24 10.57 5.23 -4.39
N GLN A 25 10.89 6.36 -5.01
CA GLN A 25 10.64 7.68 -4.42
C GLN A 25 9.14 7.94 -4.24
N PHE A 26 8.33 7.56 -5.23
CA PHE A 26 6.88 7.66 -5.17
C PHE A 26 6.32 6.79 -4.04
N GLN A 27 6.72 5.52 -3.96
CA GLN A 27 6.29 4.61 -2.89
C GLN A 27 6.69 5.10 -1.50
N LYS A 28 7.91 5.66 -1.36
CA LYS A 28 8.35 6.30 -0.12
C LYS A 28 7.46 7.49 0.23
N MET A 29 7.16 8.35 -0.74
CA MET A 29 6.24 9.48 -0.54
C MET A 29 4.85 8.99 -0.10
N ALA A 30 4.28 8.00 -0.78
CA ALA A 30 2.96 7.49 -0.45
C ALA A 30 2.89 6.90 0.96
N ARG A 31 3.91 6.14 1.37
CA ARG A 31 4.03 5.61 2.73
C ARG A 31 4.13 6.72 3.78
N GLU A 32 4.99 7.71 3.54
CA GLU A 32 5.21 8.82 4.46
C GLU A 32 3.96 9.71 4.57
N PHE A 33 3.30 10.01 3.44
CA PHE A 33 2.07 10.79 3.42
C PHE A 33 0.94 10.08 4.18
N MET A 34 0.73 8.79 3.91
CA MET A 34 -0.29 8.01 4.62
C MET A 34 0.00 7.88 6.11
N ALA A 35 1.27 7.82 6.52
CA ALA A 35 1.62 7.85 7.94
C ALA A 35 1.21 9.17 8.61
N VAL A 36 1.34 10.31 7.91
CA VAL A 36 0.87 11.61 8.42
C VAL A 36 -0.66 11.68 8.45
N VAL A 37 -1.34 11.19 7.41
CA VAL A 37 -2.80 11.14 7.33
C VAL A 37 -3.40 10.36 8.51
N ARG A 38 -2.80 9.22 8.90
CA ARG A 38 -3.27 8.42 10.05
C ARG A 38 -3.23 9.16 11.38
N ILE A 39 -2.27 10.07 11.55
CA ILE A 39 -2.08 10.82 12.81
C ILE A 39 -2.69 12.22 12.76
N THR A 40 -3.13 12.68 11.58
CA THR A 40 -3.69 14.01 11.36
C THR A 40 -5.06 13.89 10.69
N PRO A 41 -6.13 13.67 11.46
CA PRO A 41 -7.48 13.46 10.92
C PRO A 41 -8.03 14.70 10.20
N ASP A 42 -7.65 15.91 10.62
CA ASP A 42 -8.11 17.19 10.08
C ASP A 42 -7.12 17.79 9.05
N MET A 43 -6.58 16.96 8.16
CA MET A 43 -5.65 17.41 7.13
C MET A 43 -6.37 18.26 6.08
N ASP A 44 -5.66 19.27 5.56
CA ASP A 44 -6.15 20.11 4.46
C ASP A 44 -6.56 19.28 3.25
N ALA A 45 -7.79 19.53 2.76
CA ALA A 45 -8.37 18.86 1.61
C ALA A 45 -7.53 19.02 0.34
N GLU A 46 -6.80 20.13 0.17
CA GLU A 46 -5.93 20.33 -0.99
C GLU A 46 -4.84 19.25 -1.07
N HIS A 47 -4.21 18.91 0.06
CA HIS A 47 -3.18 17.87 0.12
C HIS A 47 -3.76 16.48 -0.18
N LEU A 48 -4.97 16.20 0.31
CA LEU A 48 -5.66 14.94 0.05
C LEU A 48 -5.99 14.78 -1.45
N VAL A 49 -6.48 15.86 -2.07
CA VAL A 49 -6.80 15.89 -3.51
C VAL A 49 -5.53 15.71 -4.35
N ASN A 50 -4.46 16.44 -4.02
CA ASN A 50 -3.20 16.34 -4.76
C ASN A 50 -2.59 14.94 -4.66
N PHE A 51 -2.58 14.33 -3.48
CA PHE A 51 -2.16 12.94 -3.32
C PHE A 51 -3.02 11.98 -4.15
N SER A 52 -4.34 12.11 -4.05
CA SER A 52 -5.29 11.24 -4.77
C SER A 52 -5.09 11.30 -6.28
N LYS A 53 -4.83 12.49 -6.84
CA LYS A 53 -4.53 12.67 -8.27
C LYS A 53 -3.28 11.90 -8.72
N ILE A 54 -2.22 11.89 -7.91
CA ILE A 54 -0.98 11.18 -8.27
C ILE A 54 -1.23 9.66 -8.23
N VAL A 55 -2.02 9.20 -7.26
CA VAL A 55 -2.32 7.79 -7.07
C VAL A 55 -3.34 7.24 -8.08
N ASP A 56 -4.25 8.06 -8.61
CA ASP A 56 -5.35 7.58 -9.49
C ASP A 56 -4.89 7.08 -10.88
N ASN A 57 -3.65 7.35 -11.28
CA ASN A 57 -3.02 6.71 -12.42
C ASN A 57 -2.93 5.17 -12.22
N ALA A 58 -2.99 4.38 -13.29
CA ALA A 58 -2.82 2.92 -13.25
C ALA A 58 -1.51 2.51 -12.55
N ASP A 59 -0.38 3.11 -12.94
CA ASP A 59 0.93 2.80 -12.34
C ASP A 59 1.03 3.30 -10.90
N GLY A 60 0.52 4.51 -10.65
CA GLY A 60 0.48 5.12 -9.32
C GLY A 60 -0.30 4.27 -8.32
N TRP A 61 -1.46 3.75 -8.74
CA TRP A 61 -2.29 2.87 -7.92
C TRP A 61 -1.61 1.53 -7.63
N ALA A 62 -1.06 0.89 -8.66
CA ALA A 62 -0.35 -0.38 -8.50
C ALA A 62 0.82 -0.24 -7.51
N LEU A 63 1.60 0.82 -7.65
CA LEU A 63 2.73 1.09 -6.76
C LEU A 63 2.30 1.48 -5.35
N ALA A 64 1.27 2.33 -5.20
CA ALA A 64 0.80 2.80 -3.91
C ALA A 64 0.10 1.69 -3.12
N SER A 65 -0.73 0.87 -3.76
CA SER A 65 -1.40 -0.27 -3.13
C SER A 65 -0.44 -1.32 -2.59
N ASN A 66 0.83 -1.32 -3.03
CA ASN A 66 1.87 -2.16 -2.45
C ASN A 66 2.45 -1.66 -1.13
N VAL A 67 2.34 -0.37 -0.84
CA VAL A 67 2.91 0.25 0.37
C VAL A 67 1.88 0.87 1.30
N VAL A 68 0.64 1.01 0.83
CA VAL A 68 -0.52 1.52 1.58
C VAL A 68 -1.51 0.37 1.76
N PRO A 69 -1.52 -0.30 2.93
CA PRO A 69 -2.37 -1.47 3.16
C PRO A 69 -3.87 -1.15 3.04
N GLU A 70 -4.29 0.08 3.38
CA GLU A 70 -5.70 0.47 3.33
C GLU A 70 -6.29 0.47 1.92
N PHE A 71 -5.46 0.61 0.89
CA PHE A 71 -5.90 0.51 -0.51
C PHE A 71 -6.28 -0.91 -0.93
N ARG A 72 -5.86 -1.91 -0.15
CA ARG A 72 -6.23 -3.32 -0.36
C ARG A 72 -7.54 -3.69 0.35
N LEU A 73 -8.03 -2.83 1.23
CA LEU A 73 -9.28 -3.08 1.95
C LEU A 73 -10.48 -3.03 1.00
N PRO A 74 -11.46 -3.94 1.11
CA PRO A 74 -12.67 -3.90 0.31
C PRO A 74 -13.53 -2.66 0.60
N GLN A 75 -14.43 -2.32 -0.33
CA GLN A 75 -15.24 -1.09 -0.24
C GLN A 75 -16.23 -1.04 0.94
N ASP A 76 -16.52 -2.16 1.60
CA ASP A 76 -17.38 -2.20 2.81
C ASP A 76 -16.66 -1.80 4.10
N THR A 77 -15.33 -1.69 4.05
CA THR A 77 -14.52 -1.22 5.18
C THR A 77 -14.57 0.31 5.31
N ASP A 78 -15.31 0.99 4.43
CA ASP A 78 -15.54 2.43 4.55
C ASP A 78 -16.48 2.72 5.73
N THR A 79 -15.96 3.40 6.75
CA THR A 79 -16.78 3.93 7.84
C THR A 79 -17.42 5.26 7.44
N ASP A 80 -18.43 5.70 8.20
CA ASP A 80 -19.06 7.01 8.05
C ASP A 80 -18.19 8.18 8.57
N GLU A 81 -17.00 7.89 9.12
CA GLU A 81 -16.10 8.92 9.65
C GLU A 81 -15.57 9.86 8.56
N ASN A 82 -15.49 11.15 8.89
CA ASN A 82 -14.96 12.18 8.00
C ASN A 82 -13.50 12.53 8.35
N THR A 83 -12.65 11.52 8.52
CA THR A 83 -11.20 11.74 8.70
C THR A 83 -10.51 11.80 7.34
N ALA A 84 -9.33 12.45 7.30
CA ALA A 84 -8.49 12.53 6.11
C ALA A 84 -8.25 11.15 5.44
N LEU A 85 -8.06 10.09 6.24
CA LEU A 85 -7.92 8.72 5.75
C LEU A 85 -9.16 8.26 4.99
N HIS A 86 -10.35 8.38 5.61
CA HIS A 86 -11.60 7.96 5.01
C HIS A 86 -11.94 8.78 3.76
N LEU A 87 -11.57 10.06 3.72
CA LEU A 87 -11.73 10.90 2.52
C LEU A 87 -10.88 10.39 1.35
N ILE A 88 -9.63 10.01 1.58
CA ILE A 88 -8.78 9.39 0.54
C ILE A 88 -9.39 8.06 0.08
N LEU A 89 -9.77 7.20 1.04
CA LEU A 89 -10.31 5.87 0.75
C LEU A 89 -11.62 5.91 -0.05
N ARG A 90 -12.51 6.86 0.26
CA ARG A 90 -13.75 7.12 -0.51
C ARG A 90 -13.44 7.66 -1.90
N THR A 91 -12.45 8.54 -2.03
CA THR A 91 -12.01 9.07 -3.33
C THR A 91 -11.49 7.97 -4.25
N MET A 92 -10.78 6.99 -3.69
CA MET A 92 -10.20 5.86 -4.42
C MET A 92 -11.11 4.63 -4.50
N ARG A 93 -12.38 4.76 -4.12
CA ARG A 93 -13.33 3.63 -3.99
C ARG A 93 -13.43 2.80 -5.28
N HIS A 94 -13.43 3.43 -6.45
CA HIS A 94 -13.51 2.75 -7.76
C HIS A 94 -12.33 1.84 -8.07
N LYS A 95 -11.15 2.07 -7.45
CA LYS A 95 -9.94 1.26 -7.63
C LYS A 95 -9.82 0.13 -6.61
N ARG A 96 -10.55 0.22 -5.49
CA ARG A 96 -10.49 -0.75 -4.39
C ARG A 96 -11.27 -2.04 -4.70
N PRO A 97 -10.88 -3.17 -4.08
CA PRO A 97 -11.58 -4.45 -4.25
C PRO A 97 -13.08 -4.33 -4.00
N ARG A 98 -13.88 -4.80 -4.97
CA ARG A 98 -15.34 -4.87 -4.83
C ARG A 98 -15.72 -6.00 -3.89
N VAL A 99 -16.75 -5.75 -3.09
CA VAL A 99 -17.38 -6.78 -2.27
C VAL A 99 -18.29 -7.62 -3.17
N ASN A 100 -18.03 -8.91 -3.28
CA ASN A 100 -18.95 -9.84 -3.93
C ASN A 100 -20.12 -10.11 -2.97
N MET A 101 -21.32 -9.65 -3.30
CA MET A 101 -22.55 -9.80 -2.49
C MET A 101 -23.13 -11.23 -2.46
N TYR A 102 -22.32 -12.30 -2.48
CA TYR A 102 -22.81 -13.68 -2.42
C TYR A 102 -22.42 -14.38 -1.11
N ASP A 103 -23.43 -14.48 -0.24
CA ASP A 103 -23.70 -15.43 0.87
C ASP A 103 -22.52 -16.08 1.64
N GLY A 104 -22.24 -15.51 2.82
CA GLY A 104 -22.46 -16.19 4.09
C GLY A 104 -21.48 -17.28 4.53
N SER A 105 -20.60 -16.91 5.47
CA SER A 105 -19.89 -17.77 6.43
C SER A 105 -18.67 -18.57 5.96
N SER A 106 -18.75 -19.55 5.07
CA SER A 106 -17.57 -20.43 4.84
C SER A 106 -16.51 -19.83 3.92
N ARG A 107 -16.92 -18.99 2.97
CA ARG A 107 -16.02 -18.47 1.94
C ARG A 107 -15.37 -17.14 2.31
N ALA A 108 -15.92 -16.42 3.28
CA ALA A 108 -15.29 -15.21 3.85
C ALA A 108 -14.04 -15.59 4.65
N GLU A 109 -14.10 -16.66 5.43
CA GLU A 109 -12.93 -17.23 6.12
C GLU A 109 -11.89 -17.78 5.13
N GLU A 110 -12.34 -18.43 4.05
CA GLU A 110 -11.44 -18.90 2.98
C GLU A 110 -10.87 -17.75 2.15
N ALA A 111 -11.63 -16.69 1.91
CA ALA A 111 -11.17 -15.48 1.23
C ALA A 111 -10.24 -14.68 2.12
N GLU A 112 -10.46 -14.62 3.43
CA GLU A 112 -9.56 -14.03 4.41
C GLU A 112 -8.26 -14.85 4.51
N LYS A 113 -8.33 -16.18 4.56
CA LYS A 113 -7.15 -17.05 4.46
C LYS A 113 -6.45 -16.91 3.12
N GLU A 114 -7.17 -16.75 2.02
CA GLU A 114 -6.57 -16.55 0.69
C GLU A 114 -5.99 -15.13 0.53
N LEU A 115 -6.59 -14.14 1.18
CA LEU A 115 -6.09 -12.77 1.25
C LEU A 115 -4.81 -12.75 2.10
N LEU A 116 -4.82 -13.40 3.27
CA LEU A 116 -3.63 -13.60 4.09
C LEU A 116 -2.56 -14.39 3.32
N ARG A 117 -2.92 -15.42 2.55
CA ARG A 117 -1.95 -16.14 1.69
C ARG A 117 -1.42 -15.25 0.58
N LYS A 118 -2.23 -14.39 -0.03
CA LYS A 118 -1.81 -13.43 -1.05
C LYS A 118 -0.97 -12.31 -0.46
N GLU A 119 -1.30 -11.81 0.72
CA GLU A 119 -0.53 -10.82 1.44
C GLU A 119 0.80 -11.40 1.89
N HIS A 120 0.82 -12.62 2.43
CA HIS A 120 2.05 -13.32 2.70
C HIS A 120 2.85 -13.55 1.42
N ARG A 121 2.24 -13.97 0.30
CA ARG A 121 2.95 -14.08 -0.98
C ARG A 121 3.49 -12.75 -1.47
N ALA A 122 2.74 -11.67 -1.31
CA ALA A 122 3.18 -10.32 -1.67
C ALA A 122 4.27 -9.81 -0.72
N ILE A 123 4.26 -10.22 0.55
CA ILE A 123 5.34 -9.95 1.51
C ILE A 123 6.57 -10.78 1.14
N ILE A 124 6.41 -12.05 0.77
CA ILE A 124 7.49 -12.92 0.29
C ILE A 124 8.09 -12.34 -0.98
N ASP A 125 7.28 -12.01 -1.98
CA ASP A 125 7.73 -11.33 -3.20
C ASP A 125 8.36 -9.98 -2.86
N TYR A 126 7.80 -9.19 -1.95
CA TYR A 126 8.40 -7.94 -1.50
C TYR A 126 9.75 -8.16 -0.80
N VAL A 127 9.88 -9.25 -0.04
CA VAL A 127 11.10 -9.61 0.69
C VAL A 127 12.15 -10.12 -0.30
N GLU A 128 11.82 -11.11 -1.14
CA GLU A 128 12.66 -11.65 -2.22
C GLU A 128 13.10 -10.59 -3.22
N THR A 129 12.27 -9.57 -3.46
CA THR A 129 12.59 -8.45 -4.34
C THR A 129 13.15 -7.23 -3.61
N CYS A 130 13.17 -7.20 -2.28
CA CYS A 130 13.33 -5.95 -1.50
C CYS A 130 12.44 -4.79 -2.02
N GLY A 131 11.22 -5.12 -2.45
CA GLY A 131 10.25 -4.21 -3.05
C GLY A 131 10.58 -3.78 -4.48
N LEU A 132 11.45 -4.48 -5.20
CA LEU A 132 11.89 -4.11 -6.56
C LEU A 132 11.11 -4.76 -7.70
N GLY A 133 10.40 -5.88 -7.49
CA GLY A 133 9.95 -6.73 -8.59
C GLY A 133 11.15 -7.31 -9.38
N ILE A 134 11.33 -8.63 -9.39
CA ILE A 134 12.64 -9.20 -9.76
C ILE A 134 12.91 -9.04 -11.26
N GLU A 135 14.00 -8.34 -11.58
CA GLU A 135 14.97 -8.78 -12.58
C GLU A 135 16.45 -8.47 -12.22
N ARG A 136 16.76 -7.82 -11.07
CA ARG A 136 18.15 -7.38 -10.74
C ARG A 136 18.50 -7.28 -9.24
N ALA A 137 18.01 -8.17 -8.38
CA ALA A 137 18.38 -8.15 -6.95
C ALA A 137 19.84 -8.57 -6.74
N THR A 138 20.56 -7.91 -5.83
CA THR A 138 21.94 -8.27 -5.48
C THR A 138 21.97 -9.47 -4.51
N PRO A 139 23.06 -10.25 -4.45
CA PRO A 139 23.14 -11.44 -3.59
C PRO A 139 22.91 -11.17 -2.09
N GLU A 140 23.27 -9.97 -1.63
CA GLU A 140 23.11 -9.53 -0.24
C GLU A 140 21.64 -9.23 0.10
N GLU A 141 20.90 -8.63 -0.85
CA GLU A 141 19.45 -8.38 -0.73
C GLU A 141 18.66 -9.70 -0.71
N VAL A 142 19.08 -10.68 -1.51
CA VAL A 142 18.51 -12.04 -1.50
C VAL A 142 18.79 -12.77 -0.18
N ALA A 143 19.97 -12.59 0.40
CA ALA A 143 20.31 -13.22 1.68
C ALA A 143 19.50 -12.64 2.85
N ALA A 144 19.35 -11.31 2.93
CA ALA A 144 18.52 -10.65 3.93
C ALA A 144 17.04 -11.01 3.79
N ALA A 145 16.59 -11.22 2.54
CA ALA A 145 15.24 -11.66 2.24
C ALA A 145 14.95 -13.07 2.78
N ASN A 146 15.84 -14.01 2.51
CA ASN A 146 15.71 -15.40 2.95
C ASN A 146 15.68 -15.54 4.48
N GLU A 147 16.48 -14.73 5.20
CA GLU A 147 16.50 -14.76 6.68
C GLU A 147 15.18 -14.23 7.29
N LEU A 148 14.57 -13.23 6.65
CA LEU A 148 13.25 -12.70 7.01
C LEU A 148 12.14 -13.71 6.70
N TYR A 149 12.21 -14.39 5.56
CA TYR A 149 11.28 -15.44 5.17
C TYR A 149 11.28 -16.59 6.17
N GLU A 150 12.45 -17.12 6.51
CA GLU A 150 12.63 -18.18 7.51
C GLU A 150 12.04 -17.80 8.88
N ARG A 151 12.19 -16.54 9.29
CA ARG A 151 11.58 -16.05 10.54
C ARG A 151 10.06 -16.05 10.47
N VAL A 152 9.47 -15.64 9.35
CA VAL A 152 8.02 -15.61 9.17
C VAL A 152 7.45 -17.02 9.13
N VAL A 153 8.10 -17.95 8.42
CA VAL A 153 7.70 -19.37 8.38
C VAL A 153 7.75 -19.99 9.79
N ASN A 154 8.82 -19.77 10.54
CA ASN A 154 8.95 -20.29 11.91
C ASN A 154 7.92 -19.73 12.90
N MET A 155 7.36 -18.54 12.66
CA MET A 155 6.27 -18.00 13.47
C MET A 155 4.91 -18.62 13.15
N LEU A 156 4.74 -19.14 11.93
CA LEU A 156 3.48 -19.73 11.45
C LEU A 156 3.36 -21.22 11.78
N GLU A 157 4.48 -21.90 12.05
CA GLU A 157 4.51 -23.32 12.45
C GLU A 157 4.43 -23.54 13.98
N ARG A 158 4.15 -22.47 14.76
CA ARG A 158 3.87 -22.52 16.20
C ARG A 158 2.39 -22.29 16.49
#